data_AF-A0A2J9V3H0-F1
#
_entry.id   AF-A0A2J9V3H0-F1
#
_cell.length_a   1.000
_cell.length_b   1.000
_cell.length_c   1.000
_cell.angle_alpha   90.00
_cell.angle_beta   90.00
_cell.angle_gamma   90.00
#
_symmetry.space_group_name_H-M   'P 1'
#
loop_
_entity.id
_entity.type
_entity.pdbx_description
1 polymer ?
#
loop_
_entity_poly.entity_id
_entity_poly.type
_entity_poly.pdbx_seq_one_letter_code
_entity_poly.pdbx_strand_id
1 'polypeptide(L)'
;MTLSPVLVRYECKNCGVFTKSFSPMAPYPRYSPCLACKSISPLYFENKIRKEDFQKDQVRKAGLDMISAADYLESKDTENAAKRLRRAGEYFKQLP
;
A
#
# COMPACT_ATOMS: atom_id res chain seq x y z
N MET A 1 -17.14 -13.96 10.71
CA MET A 1 -16.75 -14.09 9.29
C MET A 1 -15.23 -14.11 9.23
N THR A 2 -14.60 -15.26 8.92
CA THR A 2 -13.16 -15.32 8.66
C THR A 2 -12.93 -14.88 7.21
N LEU A 3 -12.35 -13.70 7.01
CA LEU A 3 -12.00 -13.21 5.68
C LEU A 3 -10.86 -14.07 5.12
N SER A 4 -11.01 -14.55 3.88
CA SER A 4 -10.00 -15.35 3.19
C SER A 4 -8.69 -14.57 3.01
N PRO A 5 -7.51 -15.23 3.08
CA PRO A 5 -6.23 -14.58 2.85
C PRO A 5 -6.11 -14.08 1.41
N VAL A 6 -5.46 -12.92 1.25
CA VAL A 6 -5.18 -12.33 -0.06
C VAL A 6 -3.89 -12.94 -0.60
N LEU A 7 -3.96 -13.54 -1.79
CA LEU A 7 -2.80 -14.11 -2.48
C LEU A 7 -2.18 -13.06 -3.41
N VAL A 8 -0.91 -12.75 -3.18
CA VAL A 8 -0.15 -11.72 -3.90
C VAL A 8 1.03 -12.37 -4.60
N ARG A 9 1.18 -12.11 -5.90
CA ARG A 9 2.25 -12.66 -6.73
C ARG A 9 3.42 -11.68 -6.79
N TYR A 10 4.64 -12.19 -6.77
CA TYR A 10 5.89 -11.45 -6.91
C TYR A 10 6.76 -12.11 -7.97
N GLU A 11 7.52 -11.31 -8.70
CA GLU A 11 8.38 -11.80 -9.78
C GLU A 11 9.85 -11.70 -9.36
N CYS A 12 10.48 -12.85 -9.15
CA CYS A 12 11.92 -12.94 -8.92
C CYS A 12 12.63 -13.13 -10.26
N LYS A 13 13.63 -12.30 -10.55
CA LYS A 13 14.46 -12.42 -11.76
C LYS A 13 15.20 -13.77 -11.86
N ASN A 14 15.50 -14.41 -10.74
CA ASN A 14 16.30 -15.63 -10.69
C ASN A 14 15.47 -16.91 -10.56
N CYS A 15 14.26 -16.82 -10.00
CA CYS A 15 13.46 -17.98 -9.61
C CYS A 15 12.04 -17.96 -10.21
N GLY A 16 11.67 -16.93 -10.96
CA GLY A 16 10.35 -16.76 -11.55
C GLY A 16 9.30 -16.20 -10.58
N VAL A 17 8.03 -16.44 -10.89
CA VAL A 17 6.90 -15.90 -10.13
C VAL A 17 6.59 -16.79 -8.92
N PHE A 18 6.45 -16.18 -7.75
CA PHE A 18 6.02 -16.85 -6.52
C PHE A 18 4.87 -16.11 -5.87
N THR A 19 4.10 -16.80 -5.04
CA THR A 19 2.92 -16.26 -4.36
C THR A 19 3.14 -16.19 -2.85
N LYS A 20 2.67 -15.11 -2.22
CA LYS A 20 2.61 -14.95 -0.77
C LYS A 20 1.19 -14.65 -0.32
N SER A 21 0.80 -15.19 0.84
CA SER A 21 -0.46 -14.89 1.49
C SER A 21 -0.31 -13.73 2.46
N PHE A 22 -1.29 -12.83 2.44
CA PHE A 22 -1.42 -11.72 3.39
C PHE A 22 -2.79 -11.77 4.06
N SER A 23 -2.86 -11.26 5.29
CA SER A 23 -4.15 -11.00 5.92
C SER A 23 -4.92 -9.99 5.07
N PRO A 24 -6.23 -10.17 4.85
CA PRO A 24 -7.04 -9.29 4.01
C PRO A 24 -7.10 -7.85 4.53
N MET A 25 -6.80 -7.64 5.81
CA MET A 25 -6.73 -6.30 6.43
C MET A 25 -5.31 -5.75 6.50
N ALA A 26 -4.28 -6.57 6.21
CA ALA A 26 -2.90 -6.14 6.28
C ALA A 26 -2.44 -5.51 4.95
N PRO A 27 -1.70 -4.38 5.00
CA PRO A 27 -1.00 -3.89 3.82
C PRO A 27 0.02 -4.92 3.35
N TYR A 28 0.08 -5.16 2.05
CA TYR A 28 1.15 -5.96 1.45
C TYR A 28 2.13 -5.06 0.69
N PRO A 29 3.44 -5.30 0.80
CA PRO A 29 4.46 -4.41 0.27
C PRO A 29 4.61 -4.58 -1.26
N ARG A 30 5.06 -3.52 -1.93
CA ARG A 30 5.39 -3.57 -3.37
C ARG A 30 6.58 -4.50 -3.68
N TYR A 31 7.41 -4.79 -2.68
CA TYR A 31 8.59 -5.63 -2.82
C TYR A 31 8.62 -6.66 -1.70
N SER A 32 8.97 -7.89 -2.04
CA SER A 32 9.17 -8.96 -1.08
C SER A 32 10.46 -9.71 -1.41
N PRO A 33 11.23 -10.15 -0.40
CA PRO A 33 12.33 -11.07 -0.64
C PRO A 33 11.79 -12.39 -1.20
N CYS A 34 12.46 -12.91 -2.24
CA CYS A 34 12.22 -14.26 -2.76
C CYS A 34 12.56 -15.29 -1.68
N LEU A 35 11.74 -16.33 -1.54
CA LEU A 35 11.95 -17.37 -0.54
C LEU A 35 13.21 -18.22 -0.83
N ALA A 36 13.53 -18.42 -2.11
CA ALA A 36 14.65 -19.25 -2.55
C ALA A 36 15.99 -18.51 -2.55
N CYS A 37 16.10 -17.39 -3.27
CA CYS A 37 17.39 -16.71 -3.49
C CYS A 37 17.57 -15.40 -2.70
N LYS A 38 16.60 -15.03 -1.84
CA LYS A 38 16.58 -13.80 -1.04
C LYS A 38 16.64 -12.48 -1.82
N SER A 39 16.71 -12.51 -3.15
CA SER A 39 16.66 -11.31 -3.98
C SER A 39 15.36 -10.52 -3.76
N ILE A 40 15.45 -9.20 -3.78
CA ILE A 40 14.28 -8.32 -3.73
C ILE A 40 13.45 -8.52 -5.01
N SER A 41 12.21 -8.96 -4.84
CA SER A 41 11.29 -9.26 -5.95
C SER A 41 10.12 -8.27 -5.93
N PRO A 42 9.87 -7.53 -7.02
CA PRO A 42 8.70 -6.66 -7.13
C PRO A 42 7.39 -7.45 -7.21
N LEU A 43 6.30 -6.80 -6.87
CA LEU A 43 4.94 -7.29 -7.08
C LEU A 43 4.72 -7.57 -8.57
N TYR A 44 4.18 -8.75 -8.86
CA TYR A 44 3.84 -9.18 -10.21
C TYR A 44 2.41 -8.75 -10.53
N PHE A 45 2.23 -8.17 -11.72
CA PHE A 45 0.92 -7.82 -12.25
C PHE A 45 0.71 -8.52 -13.59
N GLU A 46 -0.39 -9.25 -13.71
CA GLU A 46 -0.75 -9.98 -14.94
C GLU A 46 -0.99 -9.04 -16.12
N ASN A 47 -1.41 -7.79 -15.85
CA ASN A 47 -1.59 -6.78 -16.87
C ASN A 47 -1.28 -5.37 -16.32
N LYS A 48 -1.12 -4.42 -17.24
CA LYS A 48 -0.82 -3.02 -16.92
C LYS A 48 -1.95 -2.34 -16.14
N ILE A 49 -3.21 -2.70 -16.44
CA ILE A 49 -4.40 -2.14 -15.79
C ILE A 49 -4.40 -2.43 -14.29
N ARG A 50 -4.19 -3.69 -13.87
CA ARG A 50 -4.11 -4.06 -12.45
C ARG A 50 -2.96 -3.38 -11.71
N LYS A 51 -1.86 -3.09 -12.41
CA LYS A 51 -0.73 -2.34 -11.86
C LYS A 51 -1.08 -0.87 -11.62
N GLU A 52 -1.90 -0.29 -12.50
CA GLU A 52 -2.42 1.07 -12.34
C GLU A 52 -3.44 1.09 -11.18
N ASP A 53 -4.43 0.21 -11.19
CA ASP A 53 -5.44 0.11 -10.11
C ASP A 53 -4.80 -0.06 -8.72
N PHE A 54 -3.78 -0.92 -8.59
CA PHE A 54 -3.04 -1.06 -7.34
C PHE A 54 -2.33 0.22 -6.91
N GLN A 55 -1.72 0.95 -7.85
CA GLN A 55 -1.07 2.23 -7.52
C GLN A 55 -2.08 3.26 -7.03
N LYS A 56 -3.25 3.30 -7.65
CA LYS A 56 -4.36 4.20 -7.27
C LYS A 56 -4.85 3.88 -5.87
N ASP A 57 -5.05 2.61 -5.56
CA ASP A 57 -5.41 2.16 -4.21
C ASP A 57 -4.35 2.52 -3.16
N GLN A 58 -3.06 2.40 -3.49
CA GLN A 58 -1.97 2.80 -2.60
C GLN A 58 -1.95 4.31 -2.35
N VAL A 59 -2.17 5.12 -3.39
CA VAL A 59 -2.24 6.59 -3.27
C VAL A 59 -3.44 7.00 -2.41
N ARG A 60 -4.61 6.39 -2.64
CA ARG A 60 -5.80 6.64 -1.83
C ARG A 60 -5.58 6.27 -0.36
N LYS A 61 -4.93 5.13 -0.11
CA LYS A 61 -4.61 4.69 1.25
C LYS A 61 -3.62 5.63 1.95
N ALA A 62 -2.57 6.07 1.25
CA ALA A 62 -1.65 7.07 1.78
C ALA A 62 -2.36 8.39 2.13
N GLY A 63 -3.34 8.81 1.31
CA GLY A 63 -4.18 9.97 1.63
C GLY A 63 -4.98 9.80 2.92
N LEU A 64 -5.58 8.63 3.14
CA LEU A 64 -6.29 8.31 4.38
C LEU A 64 -5.35 8.28 5.59
N ASP A 65 -4.16 7.70 5.44
CA ASP A 65 -3.15 7.64 6.51
C ASP A 65 -2.68 9.06 6.89
N MET A 66 -2.55 9.98 5.91
CA MET A 66 -2.24 11.39 6.17
C MET A 66 -3.35 12.12 6.92
N ILE A 67 -4.62 11.86 6.60
CA ILE A 67 -5.77 12.42 7.33
C ILE A 67 -5.75 11.91 8.78
N SER A 68 -5.56 10.61 8.98
CA SER A 68 -5.48 10.04 10.33
C SER A 68 -4.31 10.61 11.14
N ALA A 69 -3.14 10.81 10.51
CA ALA A 69 -2.01 11.49 11.14
C ALA A 69 -2.33 12.95 11.49
N ALA A 70 -3.11 13.65 10.66
CA ALA A 70 -3.56 15.00 10.96
C ALA A 70 -4.48 15.04 12.19
N ASP A 71 -5.42 14.09 12.30
CA ASP A 71 -6.31 13.97 13.46
C ASP A 71 -5.50 13.78 14.75
N TYR A 72 -4.44 12.94 14.70
CA TYR A 72 -3.53 12.76 15.83
C TYR A 72 -2.77 14.05 16.19
N LEU A 73 -2.29 14.80 15.20
CA LEU A 73 -1.55 16.05 15.42
C LEU A 73 -2.43 17.19 15.97
N GLU A 74 -3.69 17.22 15.57
CA GLU A 74 -4.68 18.15 16.12
C GLU A 74 -4.89 17.90 17.62
N SER A 75 -4.85 16.63 18.06
CA SER A 75 -4.87 16.27 19.49
C SER A 75 -3.62 16.66 20.29
N LYS A 76 -2.57 17.18 19.63
CA LYS A 76 -1.28 17.58 20.21
C LYS A 76 -1.00 19.08 20.14
N ASP A 77 -2.03 19.91 19.90
CA ASP A 77 -1.90 21.38 19.71
C ASP A 77 -0.98 21.79 18.53
N THR A 78 -0.73 20.89 17.59
CA THR A 78 0.06 21.17 16.38
C THR A 78 -0.85 21.57 15.20
N GLU A 79 -1.71 22.56 15.41
CA GLU A 79 -2.82 22.90 14.51
C GLU A 79 -2.36 23.22 13.06
N ASN A 80 -1.25 23.94 12.91
CA ASN A 80 -0.70 24.27 11.58
C ASN A 80 -0.16 23.02 10.84
N ALA A 81 0.43 22.07 11.55
CA ALA A 81 0.91 20.82 10.97
C ALA A 81 -0.27 19.91 10.60
N ALA A 82 -1.27 19.80 11.48
CA ALA A 82 -2.51 19.07 11.24
C ALA A 82 -3.26 19.59 10.00
N LYS A 83 -3.47 20.90 9.88
CA LYS A 83 -4.15 21.50 8.71
C LYS A 83 -3.44 21.20 7.39
N ARG A 84 -2.11 21.26 7.36
CA ARG A 84 -1.32 20.96 6.16
C ARG A 84 -1.42 19.49 5.76
N LEU A 85 -1.29 18.59 6.74
CA LEU A 85 -1.41 17.14 6.52
C LEU A 85 -2.83 16.74 6.09
N ARG A 86 -3.87 17.30 6.70
CA ARG A 86 -5.26 17.01 6.32
C ARG A 86 -5.55 17.45 4.88
N ARG A 87 -5.09 18.64 4.46
CA ARG A 87 -5.22 19.10 3.06
C ARG A 87 -4.49 18.19 2.08
N ALA A 88 -3.26 17.78 2.40
CA ALA A 88 -2.50 16.85 1.57
C ALA A 88 -3.21 15.50 1.46
N GLY A 89 -3.68 14.96 2.58
CA GLY A 89 -4.40 13.69 2.62
C GLY A 89 -5.70 13.71 1.82
N GLU A 90 -6.51 14.77 1.93
CA GLU A 90 -7.73 14.95 1.12
C GLU A 90 -7.42 15.04 -0.38
N TYR A 91 -6.32 15.68 -0.78
CA TYR A 91 -5.88 15.71 -2.17
C TYR A 91 -5.53 14.29 -2.68
N PHE A 92 -4.68 13.55 -1.96
CA PHE A 92 -4.28 12.20 -2.36
C PHE A 92 -5.45 11.19 -2.36
N LYS A 93 -6.43 11.37 -1.47
CA LYS A 93 -7.64 10.55 -1.43
C LYS A 93 -8.54 10.72 -2.67
N GLN A 94 -8.48 11.88 -3.32
CA GLN A 94 -9.28 12.21 -4.52
C GLN A 94 -8.59 11.88 -5.84
N LEU A 95 -7.31 11.48 -5.81
CA LEU A 95 -6.61 11.09 -7.02
C LEU A 95 -7.19 9.79 -7.59
N PRO A 96 -7.34 9.70 -8.92
CA PRO A 96 -8.04 8.61 -9.60
C PRO A 96 -7.29 7.30 -9.52
#